data_AF-A0A3P1ZXJ3-F1
#
_entry.id   AF-A0A3P1ZXJ3-F1
#
_cell.length_a   1.000
_cell.length_b   1.000
_cell.length_c   1.000
_cell.angle_alpha   90.00
_cell.angle_beta   90.00
_cell.angle_gamma   90.00
#
_symmetry.space_group_name_H-M   'P 1'
#
loop_
_entity.id
_entity.type
_entity.pdbx_description
1 polymer ?
#
loop_
_entity_poly.entity_id
_entity_poly.type
_entity_poly.pdbx_seq_one_letter_code
_entity_poly.pdbx_strand_id
1 'polypeptide(L)'
;MNTLPRKLFILCCVAALLMPVHADGPQANPAAAQSSKAAAKKWNAYLTEADEYSLDHLEKAREYRTQGRYELARQEYLKALSICADQHTHAILQRELNGVELLLRTMR
;
A
#
# COMPACT_ATOMS: atom_id res chain seq x y z
N MET A 1 28.70 -20.95 15.70
CA MET A 1 28.87 -19.94 16.76
C MET A 1 29.87 -18.90 16.28
N ASN A 2 29.61 -17.64 16.62
CA ASN A 2 30.46 -16.45 16.53
C ASN A 2 30.10 -15.44 15.44
N THR A 3 29.36 -14.46 15.95
CA THR A 3 28.85 -13.21 15.43
C THR A 3 29.96 -12.20 15.08
N LEU A 4 29.89 -11.59 13.90
CA LEU A 4 30.71 -10.44 13.51
C LEU A 4 29.95 -9.12 13.81
N PRO A 5 30.58 -8.13 14.49
CA PRO A 5 29.90 -6.94 14.95
C PRO A 5 29.76 -5.84 13.87
N ARG A 6 28.52 -5.37 13.78
CA ARG A 6 27.90 -4.39 12.87
C ARG A 6 28.26 -2.93 13.22
N LYS A 7 29.53 -2.63 13.49
CA LYS A 7 29.97 -1.30 13.96
C LYS A 7 31.20 -0.80 13.21
N LEU A 8 31.06 -0.53 11.91
CA LEU A 8 32.08 0.19 11.16
C LEU A 8 31.45 0.96 10.00
N PHE A 9 30.55 1.90 10.29
CA PHE A 9 30.04 2.82 9.26
C PHE A 9 29.62 4.20 9.79
N ILE A 10 30.13 4.60 10.96
CA ILE A 10 29.79 5.89 11.57
C ILE A 10 31.09 6.59 11.98
N LEU A 11 31.90 7.00 11.02
CA LEU A 11 33.01 7.91 11.28
C LEU A 11 33.49 8.60 9.99
N CYS A 12 32.69 9.52 9.43
CA CYS A 12 33.20 10.40 8.37
C CYS A 12 32.54 11.80 8.29
N CYS A 13 31.78 12.24 9.31
CA CYS A 13 31.04 13.51 9.19
C CYS A 13 31.49 14.64 10.12
N VAL A 14 32.59 14.52 10.87
CA VAL A 14 32.91 15.50 11.92
C VAL A 14 33.98 16.53 11.53
N ALA A 15 34.63 16.41 10.37
CA ALA A 15 35.77 17.27 10.02
C ALA A 15 35.48 18.41 9.01
N ALA A 16 34.24 18.93 8.96
CA ALA A 16 33.88 20.05 8.08
C ALA A 16 33.34 21.29 8.83
N LEU A 17 33.51 21.36 10.15
CA LEU A 17 33.09 22.51 10.97
C LEU A 17 34.20 23.55 11.08
N LEU A 18 34.44 24.31 10.01
CA LEU A 18 34.99 25.67 10.07
C LEU A 18 34.52 26.44 8.83
N MET A 19 33.22 26.68 8.77
CA MET A 19 32.61 27.69 7.91
C MET A 19 31.72 28.58 8.79
N PRO A 20 31.65 29.90 8.51
CA PRO A 20 30.85 30.82 9.29
C PRO A 20 29.39 30.43 9.15
N VAL A 21 28.84 29.86 10.22
CA VAL A 21 27.42 29.56 10.35
C VAL A 21 26.70 30.91 10.45
N HIS A 22 26.24 31.42 9.32
CA HIS A 22 25.15 32.39 9.35
C HIS A 22 23.96 31.65 9.93
N ALA A 23 23.53 32.08 11.12
CA ALA A 23 22.33 31.61 11.78
C ALA A 23 21.11 32.10 11.01
N ASP A 24 20.90 31.59 9.81
CA ASP A 24 19.57 31.48 9.23
C ASP A 24 18.87 30.39 10.06
N GLY A 25 17.86 30.78 10.85
CA GLY A 25 16.93 29.81 11.42
C GLY A 25 16.36 28.92 10.31
N PRO A 26 15.72 27.78 10.63
CA PRO A 26 15.12 26.93 9.60
C PRO A 26 14.09 27.73 8.80
N GLN A 27 14.52 28.33 7.68
CA GLN A 27 13.66 29.09 6.80
C GLN A 27 12.84 28.05 6.04
N ALA A 28 11.67 27.75 6.61
CA ALA A 28 10.70 26.84 6.02
C ALA A 28 10.33 27.39 4.64
N ASN A 29 10.86 26.77 3.59
CA ASN A 29 10.55 27.16 2.22
C ASN A 29 9.06 26.85 1.96
N PRO A 30 8.18 27.86 1.87
CA PRO A 30 6.75 27.64 1.76
C PRO A 30 6.38 26.93 0.46
N ALA A 31 7.16 27.13 -0.61
CA ALA A 31 6.96 26.46 -1.90
C ALA A 31 7.25 24.95 -1.80
N ALA A 32 8.29 24.55 -1.07
CA ALA A 32 8.61 23.13 -0.84
C ALA A 32 7.54 22.45 0.03
N ALA A 33 7.06 23.15 1.08
CA ALA A 33 5.98 22.67 1.94
C ALA A 33 4.61 22.60 1.22
N GLN A 34 4.35 23.49 0.26
CA GLN A 34 3.16 23.43 -0.59
C GLN A 34 3.23 22.29 -1.60
N SER A 35 4.40 22.08 -2.22
CA SER A 35 4.64 20.98 -3.15
C SER A 35 4.43 19.60 -2.51
N SER A 36 4.94 19.39 -1.29
CA SER A 36 4.76 18.13 -0.56
C SER A 36 3.30 17.87 -0.18
N LYS A 37 2.55 18.91 0.23
CA LYS A 37 1.11 18.82 0.49
C LYS A 37 0.31 18.48 -0.77
N ALA A 38 0.66 19.08 -1.91
CA ALA A 38 0.01 18.79 -3.19
C ALA A 38 0.25 17.35 -3.65
N ALA A 39 1.48 16.84 -3.49
CA ALA A 39 1.80 15.45 -3.78
C ALA A 39 1.04 14.48 -2.87
N ALA A 40 0.99 14.74 -1.56
CA ALA A 40 0.24 13.93 -0.61
C ALA A 40 -1.26 13.92 -0.94
N LYS A 41 -1.85 15.07 -1.31
CA LYS A 41 -3.24 15.17 -1.74
C LYS A 41 -3.51 14.31 -2.98
N LYS A 42 -2.64 14.40 -4.00
CA LYS A 42 -2.77 13.60 -5.23
C LYS A 42 -2.65 12.10 -4.93
N TRP A 43 -1.70 11.72 -4.09
CA TRP A 43 -1.52 10.33 -3.66
C TRP A 43 -2.77 9.80 -2.95
N ASN A 44 -3.31 10.55 -1.99
CA ASN A 44 -4.54 10.14 -1.29
C ASN A 44 -5.73 9.99 -2.25
N ALA A 45 -5.88 10.90 -3.22
CA ALA A 45 -6.94 10.78 -4.22
C ALA A 45 -6.80 9.50 -5.06
N TYR A 46 -5.57 9.16 -5.47
CA TYR A 46 -5.29 7.91 -6.17
C TYR A 46 -5.63 6.67 -5.33
N LEU A 47 -5.30 6.67 -4.03
CA LEU A 47 -5.65 5.56 -3.14
C LEU A 47 -7.17 5.42 -2.98
N THR A 48 -7.89 6.54 -2.83
CA THR A 48 -9.35 6.53 -2.74
C THR A 48 -9.99 5.96 -4.01
N GLU A 49 -9.54 6.39 -5.18
CA GLU A 49 -10.01 5.87 -6.46
C GLU A 49 -9.70 4.37 -6.62
N ALA A 50 -8.49 3.93 -6.25
CA ALA A 50 -8.12 2.52 -6.27
C ALA A 50 -9.02 1.68 -5.34
N ASP A 51 -9.33 2.18 -4.15
CA ASP A 51 -10.22 1.50 -3.22
C ASP A 51 -11.65 1.41 -3.79
N GLU A 52 -12.18 2.48 -4.39
CA GLU A 52 -13.49 2.45 -5.07
C GLU A 52 -13.57 1.36 -6.15
N TYR A 53 -12.56 1.26 -7.02
CA TYR A 53 -12.50 0.19 -8.03
C TYR A 53 -12.40 -1.20 -7.41
N SER A 54 -11.64 -1.35 -6.34
CA SER A 54 -11.51 -2.64 -5.65
C SER A 54 -12.85 -3.10 -5.03
N LEU A 55 -13.66 -2.15 -4.54
CA LEU A 55 -14.97 -2.42 -3.94
C LEU A 55 -16.02 -2.81 -5.00
N ASP A 56 -16.01 -2.20 -6.19
CA ASP A 56 -16.87 -2.62 -7.31
C ASP A 56 -16.58 -4.08 -7.73
N HIS A 57 -15.32 -4.45 -7.84
CA HIS A 57 -14.93 -5.83 -8.11
C HIS A 57 -15.31 -6.80 -6.97
N LEU A 58 -15.19 -6.37 -5.71
CA LEU A 58 -15.66 -7.14 -4.56
C LEU A 58 -17.17 -7.42 -4.64
N GLU A 59 -17.97 -6.42 -5.00
CA GLU A 59 -19.43 -6.58 -5.14
C GLU A 59 -19.77 -7.58 -6.24
N LYS A 60 -19.17 -7.45 -7.43
CA LYS A 60 -19.33 -8.42 -8.54
C LYS A 60 -18.91 -9.83 -8.15
N ALA A 61 -17.81 -9.96 -7.41
CA ALA A 61 -17.35 -11.26 -6.92
C ALA A 61 -18.37 -11.92 -5.99
N ARG A 62 -18.99 -11.13 -5.09
CA ARG A 62 -20.05 -11.60 -4.20
C ARG A 62 -21.31 -11.98 -4.96
N GLU A 63 -21.70 -11.21 -5.96
CA GLU A 63 -22.84 -11.52 -6.84
C GLU A 63 -22.62 -12.84 -7.59
N TYR A 64 -21.45 -13.03 -8.21
CA TYR A 64 -21.14 -14.30 -8.86
C TYR A 64 -21.11 -15.47 -7.87
N ARG A 65 -20.67 -15.23 -6.63
CA ARG A 65 -20.69 -16.25 -5.58
C ARG A 65 -22.12 -16.66 -5.22
N THR A 66 -23.05 -15.72 -5.07
CA THR A 66 -24.46 -16.04 -4.76
C THR A 66 -25.16 -16.75 -5.92
N GLN A 67 -24.73 -16.48 -7.17
CA GLN A 67 -25.19 -17.20 -8.36
C GLN A 67 -24.57 -18.60 -8.54
N GLY A 68 -23.65 -19.01 -7.66
CA GLY A 68 -22.92 -20.29 -7.79
C GLY A 68 -21.86 -20.29 -8.89
N ARG A 69 -21.54 -19.13 -9.49
CA ARG A 69 -20.55 -18.96 -10.56
C ARG A 69 -19.16 -18.75 -9.95
N TYR A 70 -18.67 -19.76 -9.23
CA TYR A 70 -17.49 -19.63 -8.38
C TYR A 70 -16.19 -19.31 -9.12
N GLU A 71 -16.01 -19.78 -10.35
CA GLU A 71 -14.82 -19.43 -11.16
C GLU A 71 -14.80 -17.94 -11.52
N LEU A 72 -15.96 -17.36 -11.84
CA LEU A 72 -16.07 -15.92 -12.11
C LEU A 72 -15.92 -15.09 -10.85
N ALA A 73 -16.50 -15.56 -9.74
CA ALA A 73 -16.28 -14.95 -8.43
C ALA A 73 -14.77 -14.89 -8.12
N ARG A 74 -14.04 -15.99 -8.31
CA ARG A 74 -12.59 -16.07 -8.11
C ARG A 74 -11.84 -15.02 -8.94
N GLN A 75 -12.18 -14.87 -10.21
CA GLN A 75 -11.55 -13.89 -11.08
C GLN A 75 -11.77 -12.45 -10.59
N GLU A 76 -12.98 -12.10 -10.18
CA GLU A 76 -13.29 -10.76 -9.67
C GLU A 76 -12.60 -10.49 -8.32
N TYR A 77 -12.52 -11.47 -7.41
CA TYR A 77 -11.73 -11.32 -6.17
C TYR A 77 -10.24 -11.06 -6.46
N LEU A 78 -9.66 -11.74 -7.45
CA LEU A 78 -8.27 -11.52 -7.84
C LEU A 78 -8.04 -10.14 -8.46
N LYS A 79 -8.99 -9.64 -9.26
CA LYS A 79 -8.95 -8.27 -9.79
C LYS A 79 -8.99 -7.24 -8.67
N ALA A 80 -9.94 -7.38 -7.73
CA ALA A 80 -10.05 -6.50 -6.58
C ALA A 80 -8.75 -6.47 -5.75
N LEU A 81 -8.15 -7.64 -5.49
CA LEU A 81 -6.86 -7.73 -4.76
C LEU A 81 -5.71 -7.03 -5.46
N SER A 82 -5.72 -6.98 -6.79
CA SER A 82 -4.64 -6.33 -7.56
C SER A 82 -4.68 -4.80 -7.52
N ILE A 83 -5.81 -4.20 -7.12
CA ILE A 83 -6.03 -2.75 -7.14
C ILE A 83 -6.11 -2.16 -5.72
N CYS A 84 -6.66 -2.94 -4.78
CA CYS A 84 -6.88 -2.57 -3.38
C CYS A 84 -5.66 -1.88 -2.73
N ALA A 85 -5.87 -0.69 -2.17
CA ALA A 85 -4.87 0.04 -1.41
C ALA A 85 -5.04 -0.11 0.11
N ASP A 86 -6.27 -0.32 0.57
CA ASP A 86 -6.62 -0.49 1.98
C ASP A 86 -6.33 -1.89 2.53
N GLN A 87 -5.61 -1.96 3.65
CA GLN A 87 -5.23 -3.22 4.30
C GLN A 87 -6.43 -4.00 4.84
N HIS A 88 -7.47 -3.29 5.32
CA HIS A 88 -8.66 -3.93 5.85
C HIS A 88 -9.47 -4.62 4.73
N THR A 89 -9.65 -3.92 3.61
CA THR A 89 -10.30 -4.44 2.40
C THR A 89 -9.52 -5.62 1.81
N HIS A 90 -8.19 -5.54 1.78
CA HIS A 90 -7.33 -6.65 1.37
C HIS A 90 -7.57 -7.92 2.21
N ALA A 91 -7.69 -7.78 3.53
CA ALA A 91 -7.95 -8.91 4.43
C ALA A 91 -9.33 -9.55 4.20
N ILE A 92 -10.35 -8.73 3.92
CA ILE A 92 -11.70 -9.21 3.55
C ILE A 92 -11.63 -9.99 2.24
N LEU A 93 -11.00 -9.41 1.20
CA LEU A 93 -10.84 -10.02 -0.11
C LEU A 93 -10.14 -11.38 -0.04
N GLN A 94 -9.02 -11.46 0.68
CA GLN A 94 -8.30 -12.73 0.85
C GLN A 94 -9.14 -13.79 1.54
N ARG A 95 -9.87 -13.43 2.60
CA ARG A 95 -10.74 -14.38 3.32
C ARG A 95 -11.83 -14.93 2.41
N GLU A 96 -12.51 -14.05 1.67
CA GLU A 96 -13.62 -14.46 0.80
C GLU A 96 -13.14 -15.27 -0.41
N LEU A 97 -11.99 -14.89 -1.01
CA LEU A 97 -11.33 -15.66 -2.05
C LEU A 97 -10.99 -17.08 -1.58
N ASN A 98 -10.37 -17.22 -0.41
CA ASN A 98 -10.04 -18.54 0.15
C ASN A 98 -11.29 -19.42 0.32
N GLY A 99 -12.42 -18.82 0.72
CA GLY A 99 -13.70 -19.52 0.79
C GLY A 99 -14.18 -20.01 -0.58
N VAL A 100 -14.07 -19.18 -1.62
CA VAL A 100 -14.41 -19.58 -3.00
C VAL A 100 -13.47 -20.66 -3.53
N GLU A 101 -12.17 -20.58 -3.26
CA GLU A 101 -11.22 -21.60 -3.69
C GLU A 101 -11.47 -22.95 -3.02
N LEU A 102 -11.89 -22.96 -1.75
CA LEU A 102 -12.30 -24.19 -1.07
C LEU A 102 -13.51 -24.80 -1.76
N LEU A 103 -14.55 -24.01 -2.02
CA LEU A 103 -15.74 -24.45 -2.73
C LEU A 103 -15.39 -25.06 -4.09
N LEU A 104 -14.57 -24.38 -4.88
CA LEU A 104 -14.09 -24.86 -6.18
C LEU A 104 -13.32 -26.18 -6.10
N ARG A 105 -12.64 -26.47 -4.99
CA ARG A 105 -11.95 -27.75 -4.77
C ARG A 105 -12.89 -28.87 -4.36
N THR A 106 -13.95 -28.56 -3.60
CA THR A 106 -14.86 -29.56 -3.05
C THR A 106 -16.02 -29.92 -3.98
N MET A 107 -16.35 -29.07 -4.95
CA MET A 107 -17.45 -29.30 -5.89
C MET A 107 -16.98 -29.76 -7.28
N ARG A 108 -15.66 -29.80 -7.52
CA ARG A 108 -15.07 -30.33 -8.76
C ARG A 108 -15.07 -31.85 -8.75
#